data_AF-A0A9D1LGG9-F1
#
_entry.id   AF-A0A9D1LGG9-F1
#
_cell.length_a   1.000
_cell.length_b   1.000
_cell.length_c   1.000
_cell.angle_alpha   90.00
_cell.angle_beta   90.00
_cell.angle_gamma   90.00
#
_symmetry.space_group_name_H-M   'P 1'
#
loop_
_entity.id
_entity.type
_entity.pdbx_description
1 polymer ?
#
loop_
_entity_poly.entity_id
_entity_poly.type
_entity_poly.pdbx_seq_one_letter_code
_entity_poly.pdbx_strand_id
1 'polypeptide(L)'
;MKNKYYVILLALVSIISIVFITTKIDTNNSSTKLYYKINSADLNYKQVKLTKEELTKINNYLKKEKFDKLSDTYKCMPIGEYKIVFSDNELVFDGDDSCIAYLKERKNEERQVLINDDFRSYVNNLVKKKGE
;
A
#
# COMPACT_ATOMS: atom_id res chain seq x y z
N MET A 1 -1.14 15.88 49.76
CA MET A 1 -0.44 16.00 48.46
C MET A 1 -0.24 14.66 47.72
N LYS A 2 -0.14 13.52 48.42
CA LYS A 2 0.07 12.18 47.81
C LYS A 2 -0.98 11.77 46.75
N ASN A 3 -2.26 12.15 46.91
CA ASN A 3 -3.30 11.82 45.93
C ASN A 3 -3.18 12.53 44.58
N LYS A 4 -2.59 13.74 44.52
CA LYS A 4 -2.49 14.49 43.25
C LYS A 4 -1.53 13.81 42.27
N TYR A 5 -0.42 13.25 42.77
CA TYR A 5 0.53 12.52 41.95
C TYR A 5 -0.04 11.21 41.40
N TYR A 6 -0.89 10.52 42.18
CA TYR A 6 -1.55 9.29 41.74
C TYR A 6 -2.57 9.54 40.61
N VAL A 7 -3.30 10.65 40.69
CA VAL A 7 -4.24 11.08 39.64
C VAL A 7 -3.50 11.46 38.35
N ILE A 8 -2.36 12.16 38.45
CA ILE A 8 -1.53 12.51 37.29
C ILE A 8 -0.93 11.26 36.64
N LEU A 9 -0.47 10.30 37.44
CA LEU A 9 0.09 9.04 36.94
C LEU A 9 -0.98 8.21 36.19
N LEU A 10 -2.21 8.14 36.73
CA LEU A 10 -3.34 7.47 36.08
C LEU A 10 -3.73 8.14 34.76
N ALA A 11 -3.72 9.48 34.71
CA ALA A 11 -3.97 10.23 33.48
C ALA A 11 -2.90 9.96 32.40
N LEU A 12 -1.62 9.87 32.80
CA LEU A 12 -0.54 9.54 31.87
C LEU A 12 -0.66 8.11 31.30
N VAL A 13 -0.96 7.11 32.15
CA VAL A 13 -1.13 5.71 31.71
C VAL A 13 -2.33 5.55 30.78
N SER A 14 -3.42 6.27 31.03
CA SER A 14 -4.62 6.25 30.17
C SER A 14 -4.34 6.91 28.81
N ILE A 15 -3.61 8.02 28.77
CA ILE A 15 -3.18 8.64 27.49
C ILE A 15 -2.27 7.68 26.71
N ILE A 16 -1.28 7.04 27.35
CA ILE A 16 -0.39 6.06 26.70
C ILE A 16 -1.21 4.89 26.13
N SER A 17 -2.17 4.37 26.90
CA SER A 17 -3.04 3.28 26.46
C SER A 17 -3.91 3.67 25.26
N ILE A 18 -4.47 4.88 25.27
CA ILE A 18 -5.27 5.40 24.15
C ILE A 18 -4.40 5.55 22.90
N VAL A 19 -3.21 6.15 23.03
CA VAL A 19 -2.26 6.32 21.91
C VAL A 19 -1.82 4.96 21.35
N PHE A 20 -1.57 3.97 22.20
CA PHE A 20 -1.18 2.62 21.76
C PHE A 20 -2.32 1.88 21.08
N ILE A 21 -3.56 2.06 21.54
CA ILE A 21 -4.76 1.47 20.92
C ILE A 21 -5.02 2.11 19.56
N THR A 22 -4.96 3.44 19.44
CA THR A 22 -5.22 4.14 18.17
C THR A 22 -4.15 3.82 17.12
N THR A 23 -2.87 3.80 17.48
CA THR A 23 -1.79 3.39 16.54
C THR A 23 -1.91 1.94 16.07
N LYS A 24 -2.43 1.03 16.92
CA LYS A 24 -2.67 -0.37 16.52
C LYS A 24 -3.90 -0.56 15.64
N ILE A 25 -4.89 0.32 15.75
CA ILE A 25 -6.11 0.28 14.94
C ILE A 25 -5.82 0.79 13.52
N ASP A 26 -5.04 1.87 13.37
CA ASP A 26 -4.67 2.39 12.04
C ASP A 26 -3.76 1.44 11.24
N THR A 27 -2.96 0.63 11.92
CA THR A 27 -2.01 -0.29 11.25
C THR A 27 -2.63 -1.60 10.76
N ASN A 28 -3.88 -1.91 11.15
CA ASN A 28 -4.55 -3.17 10.85
C ASN A 28 -5.66 -3.08 9.80
N ASN A 29 -5.97 -1.88 9.29
CA ASN A 29 -7.04 -1.66 8.32
C ASN A 29 -6.55 -1.48 6.86
N SER A 30 -5.34 -1.95 6.53
CA SER A 30 -4.91 -1.99 5.12
C SER A 30 -5.65 -3.11 4.41
N SER A 31 -6.78 -2.79 3.78
CA SER A 31 -7.48 -3.69 2.87
C SER A 31 -6.73 -3.82 1.55
N THR A 32 -5.47 -4.26 1.63
CA THR A 32 -4.60 -4.42 0.46
C THR A 32 -5.22 -5.43 -0.48
N LYS A 33 -5.44 -5.01 -1.72
CA LYS A 33 -6.04 -5.81 -2.78
C LYS A 33 -5.16 -5.71 -4.02
N LEU A 34 -4.92 -6.87 -4.63
CA LEU A 34 -4.22 -6.97 -5.91
C LEU A 34 -5.23 -7.27 -7.00
N TYR A 35 -5.07 -6.59 -8.13
CA TYR A 35 -5.93 -6.70 -9.30
C TYR A 35 -5.11 -6.87 -10.55
N TYR A 36 -5.61 -7.63 -11.51
CA TYR A 36 -5.02 -7.77 -12.84
C TYR A 36 -6.04 -7.39 -13.92
N LYS A 37 -5.56 -6.79 -15.00
CA LYS A 37 -6.38 -6.35 -16.13
C LYS A 37 -6.77 -7.56 -16.96
N ILE A 38 -8.07 -7.70 -17.28
CA ILE A 38 -8.59 -8.87 -17.98
C ILE A 38 -8.26 -8.80 -19.49
N ASN A 39 -8.28 -7.61 -20.07
CA ASN A 39 -7.98 -7.36 -21.48
C ASN A 39 -7.39 -5.96 -21.63
N SER A 40 -6.36 -5.81 -22.47
CA SER A 40 -5.71 -4.53 -22.77
C SER A 40 -6.68 -3.44 -23.27
N ALA A 41 -7.80 -3.81 -23.90
CA ALA A 41 -8.79 -2.86 -24.43
C ALA A 41 -9.74 -2.27 -23.38
N ASP A 42 -9.93 -2.93 -22.22
CA ASP A 42 -10.93 -2.54 -21.21
C ASP A 42 -10.29 -2.06 -19.90
N LEU A 43 -10.99 -1.20 -19.17
CA LEU A 43 -10.63 -0.79 -17.79
C LEU A 43 -11.04 -1.82 -16.72
N ASN A 44 -11.41 -3.03 -17.15
CA ASN A 44 -11.92 -4.07 -16.27
C ASN A 44 -10.76 -4.84 -15.62
N TYR A 45 -10.77 -4.84 -14.30
CA TYR A 45 -9.82 -5.56 -13.47
C TYR A 45 -10.51 -6.72 -12.75
N LYS A 46 -9.83 -7.87 -12.68
CA LYS A 46 -10.22 -8.98 -11.80
C LYS A 46 -9.32 -9.00 -10.57
N GLN A 47 -9.93 -9.18 -9.41
CA GLN A 47 -9.19 -9.29 -8.16
C GLN A 47 -8.44 -10.63 -8.09
N VAL A 48 -7.15 -10.58 -7.77
CA VAL A 48 -6.34 -11.77 -7.47
C VAL A 48 -6.67 -12.24 -6.06
N LYS A 49 -7.05 -13.51 -5.90
CA LYS A 49 -7.29 -14.11 -4.60
C LYS A 49 -5.95 -14.39 -3.90
N LEU A 50 -5.62 -13.55 -2.93
CA LEU A 50 -4.40 -13.65 -2.13
C LEU A 50 -4.61 -14.59 -0.93
N THR A 51 -3.61 -15.43 -0.65
CA THR A 51 -3.52 -16.11 0.65
C THR A 51 -3.12 -15.10 1.73
N LYS A 52 -3.28 -15.48 3.00
CA LYS A 52 -2.86 -14.64 4.13
C LYS A 52 -1.36 -14.37 4.10
N GLU A 53 -0.55 -15.35 3.72
CA GLU A 53 0.90 -15.21 3.61
C GLU A 53 1.28 -14.24 2.49
N GLU A 54 0.63 -14.34 1.34
CA GLU A 54 0.88 -13.46 0.21
C GLU A 54 0.52 -12.01 0.53
N LEU A 55 -0.65 -11.80 1.15
CA LEU A 55 -1.09 -10.50 1.62
C LEU A 55 -0.10 -9.90 2.64
N THR A 56 0.37 -10.72 3.59
CA THR A 56 1.36 -10.30 4.58
C THR A 56 2.66 -9.88 3.91
N LYS A 57 3.11 -10.64 2.91
CA LYS A 57 4.34 -10.34 2.17
C LYS A 57 4.23 -9.05 1.38
N ILE A 58 3.11 -8.81 0.67
CA ILE A 58 2.84 -7.53 -0.02
C ILE A 58 2.88 -6.37 0.98
N ASN A 59 2.18 -6.49 2.10
CA ASN A 59 2.15 -5.44 3.12
C ASN A 59 3.54 -5.15 3.71
N ASN A 60 4.38 -6.17 3.87
CA ASN A 60 5.75 -5.99 4.35
C ASN A 60 6.63 -5.26 3.32
N TYR A 61 6.42 -5.48 2.02
CA TYR A 61 7.09 -4.68 0.98
C TYR A 61 6.60 -3.23 1.02
N LEU A 62 5.28 -3.00 0.99
CA LEU A 62 4.70 -1.66 1.02
C LEU A 62 5.19 -0.79 2.18
N LYS A 63 5.43 -1.39 3.36
CA LYS A 63 5.99 -0.69 4.54
C LYS A 63 7.45 -0.27 4.38
N LYS A 64 8.21 -0.93 3.51
CA LYS A 64 9.64 -0.68 3.28
C LYS A 64 9.87 0.28 2.10
N GLU A 65 8.91 0.40 1.20
CA GLU A 65 9.00 1.30 0.05
C GLU A 65 8.99 2.77 0.49
N LYS A 66 9.91 3.55 -0.06
CA LYS A 66 10.00 5.01 0.18
C LYS A 66 9.18 5.83 -0.80
N PHE A 67 8.70 5.22 -1.89
CA PHE A 67 7.96 5.87 -2.98
C PHE A 67 8.68 7.15 -3.47
N ASP A 68 9.99 7.01 -3.70
CA ASP A 68 10.85 8.12 -4.14
C ASP A 68 10.42 8.57 -5.54
N LYS A 69 10.19 9.87 -5.69
CA LYS A 69 9.74 10.47 -6.95
C LYS A 69 10.87 10.44 -7.97
N LEU A 70 10.60 9.92 -9.17
CA LEU A 70 11.52 10.05 -10.31
C LEU A 70 11.49 11.49 -10.86
N SER A 71 12.66 12.04 -11.18
CA SER A 71 12.83 13.41 -11.70
C SER A 71 12.23 13.57 -13.10
N ASP A 72 12.29 12.52 -13.91
CA ASP A 72 11.84 12.54 -15.29
C ASP A 72 10.38 12.13 -15.36
N THR A 73 9.52 13.11 -15.65
CA THR A 73 8.07 12.90 -15.75
C THR A 73 7.73 12.48 -17.17
N TYR A 74 8.04 11.23 -17.54
CA TYR A 74 7.48 10.65 -18.77
C TYR A 74 6.01 10.31 -18.49
N LYS A 75 5.10 11.24 -18.77
CA LYS A 75 3.67 10.98 -18.65
C LYS A 75 3.15 10.20 -19.85
N CYS A 76 3.01 8.90 -19.67
CA CYS A 76 1.84 8.14 -20.09
C CYS A 76 1.76 6.83 -19.29
N MET A 77 0.89 6.77 -18.29
CA MET A 77 0.34 5.48 -17.88
C MET A 77 -1.08 5.62 -17.30
N PRO A 78 -2.09 5.70 -18.18
CA PRO A 78 -3.48 5.80 -17.77
C PRO A 78 -4.09 4.44 -17.39
N ILE A 79 -3.47 3.31 -17.77
CA ILE A 79 -3.98 1.95 -17.51
C ILE A 79 -2.80 0.96 -17.46
N GLY A 80 -2.40 0.46 -16.29
CA GLY A 80 -1.40 -0.61 -16.17
C GLY A 80 -2.00 -2.01 -16.24
N GLU A 81 -1.17 -3.02 -16.49
CA GLU A 81 -1.55 -4.44 -16.50
C GLU A 81 -2.07 -4.94 -15.15
N TYR A 82 -1.56 -4.43 -14.04
CA TYR A 82 -2.04 -4.81 -12.71
C TYR A 82 -1.88 -3.67 -11.72
N LYS A 83 -2.66 -3.73 -10.63
CA LYS A 83 -2.64 -2.71 -9.61
C LYS A 83 -2.80 -3.25 -8.20
N ILE A 84 -2.15 -2.57 -7.26
CA ILE A 84 -2.30 -2.80 -5.82
C ILE A 84 -3.01 -1.60 -5.23
N VAL A 85 -4.18 -1.83 -4.64
CA VAL A 85 -4.90 -0.84 -3.84
C VAL A 85 -4.61 -1.15 -2.38
N PHE A 86 -4.12 -0.18 -1.62
CA PHE A 86 -3.78 -0.35 -0.20
C PHE A 86 -4.09 0.93 0.55
N SER A 87 -4.80 0.80 1.67
CA SER A 87 -5.42 1.92 2.37
C SER A 87 -6.23 2.79 1.39
N ASP A 88 -5.71 3.96 1.04
CA ASP A 88 -6.30 4.97 0.17
C ASP A 88 -5.41 5.27 -1.05
N ASN A 89 -4.38 4.44 -1.28
CA ASN A 89 -3.37 4.61 -2.31
C ASN A 89 -3.48 3.51 -3.37
N GLU A 90 -2.96 3.79 -4.57
CA GLU A 90 -2.91 2.84 -5.68
C GLU A 90 -1.49 2.80 -6.28
N LEU A 91 -0.95 1.60 -6.47
CA LEU A 91 0.23 1.36 -7.30
C LEU A 91 -0.24 0.68 -8.57
N VAL A 92 0.07 1.28 -9.71
CA VAL A 92 -0.22 0.77 -11.04
C VAL A 92 1.09 0.31 -11.66
N PHE A 93 1.12 -0.93 -12.13
CA PHE A 93 2.28 -1.57 -12.75
C PHE A 93 1.93 -1.92 -14.19
N ASP A 94 2.92 -1.83 -15.07
CA ASP A 94 2.80 -2.26 -16.46
C ASP A 94 3.68 -3.48 -16.77
N GLY A 95 3.47 -4.07 -17.93
CA GLY A 95 4.19 -5.27 -18.38
C GLY A 95 5.69 -5.05 -18.61
N ASP A 96 6.13 -3.80 -18.72
CA ASP A 96 7.53 -3.37 -18.85
C ASP A 96 8.20 -3.06 -17.50
N ASP A 97 7.57 -3.47 -16.39
CA ASP A 97 8.01 -3.24 -15.01
C ASP A 97 8.04 -1.77 -14.55
N SER A 98 7.49 -0.85 -15.33
CA SER A 98 7.28 0.53 -14.89
C SER A 98 6.13 0.63 -13.88
N CYS A 99 6.19 1.64 -13.00
CA CYS A 99 5.20 1.82 -11.94
C CYS A 99 4.87 3.28 -11.63
N ILE A 100 3.58 3.57 -11.43
CA ILE A 100 3.05 4.85 -10.96
C ILE A 100 2.31 4.67 -9.65
N ALA A 101 2.55 5.57 -8.70
CA ALA A 101 1.81 5.67 -7.46
C ALA A 101 0.80 6.84 -7.48
N TYR A 102 -0.41 6.55 -7.03
CA TYR A 102 -1.46 7.52 -6.73
C TYR A 102 -1.61 7.57 -5.21
N LEU A 103 -1.13 8.66 -4.59
CA LEU A 103 -1.10 8.79 -3.13
C LEU A 103 -2.10 9.87 -2.66
N LYS A 104 -3.12 9.48 -1.90
CA LYS A 104 -4.24 10.36 -1.52
C LYS A 104 -3.89 11.36 -0.43
N GLU A 105 -2.99 11.00 0.49
CA GLU A 105 -2.57 11.89 1.61
C GLU A 105 -1.72 13.09 1.17
N ARG A 106 -1.28 13.12 -0.09
CA ARG A 106 -0.51 14.24 -0.67
C ARG A 106 -1.23 14.77 -1.91
N LYS A 107 -2.34 15.49 -1.72
CA LYS A 107 -3.00 16.34 -2.72
C LYS A 107 -3.36 15.66 -4.07
N ASN A 108 -3.84 14.41 -4.07
CA ASN A 108 -4.18 13.69 -5.32
C ASN A 108 -3.05 13.76 -6.36
N GLU A 109 -1.80 13.67 -5.93
CA GLU A 109 -0.66 13.77 -6.83
C GLU A 109 -0.32 12.39 -7.40
N GLU A 110 -0.38 12.30 -8.73
CA GLU A 110 0.20 11.20 -9.49
C GLU A 110 1.71 11.35 -9.50
N ARG A 111 2.44 10.31 -9.09
CA ARG A 111 3.91 10.33 -9.07
C ARG A 111 4.44 9.00 -9.59
N GLN A 112 5.34 9.08 -10.54
CA GLN A 112 6.15 7.91 -10.89
C GLN A 112 7.10 7.63 -9.72
N VAL A 113 7.16 6.37 -9.30
CA VAL A 113 7.92 5.96 -8.12
C VAL A 113 8.91 4.87 -8.49
N LEU A 114 10.07 4.88 -7.85
CA LEU A 114 10.95 3.72 -7.85
C LEU A 114 10.48 2.73 -6.80
N ILE A 115 10.30 1.48 -7.21
CA ILE A 115 9.95 0.36 -6.34
C ILE A 115 11.06 -0.68 -6.40
N ASN A 116 11.35 -1.32 -5.27
CA ASN A 116 12.31 -2.41 -5.20
C ASN A 116 12.01 -3.55 -6.19
N ASP A 117 13.06 -4.05 -6.86
CA ASP A 117 12.98 -5.12 -7.88
C ASP A 117 12.40 -6.43 -7.35
N ASP A 118 12.71 -6.79 -6.09
CA ASP A 118 12.16 -8.00 -5.48
C ASP A 118 10.66 -7.86 -5.27
N PHE A 119 10.18 -6.66 -4.92
CA PHE A 119 8.76 -6.41 -4.76
C PHE A 119 8.05 -6.49 -6.13
N ARG A 120 8.60 -5.83 -7.16
CA ARG A 120 8.06 -5.90 -8.53
C ARG A 120 7.98 -7.33 -9.04
N SER A 121 9.09 -8.07 -8.95
CA SER A 121 9.17 -9.48 -9.37
C SER A 121 8.17 -10.35 -8.62
N TYR A 122 8.01 -10.12 -7.32
CA TYR A 122 7.06 -10.88 -6.50
C TYR A 122 5.61 -10.64 -6.93
N VAL A 123 5.22 -9.40 -7.21
CA VAL A 123 3.86 -9.06 -7.66
C VAL A 123 3.60 -9.64 -9.06
N ASN A 124 4.53 -9.46 -10.00
CA ASN A 124 4.41 -9.97 -11.37
C ASN A 124 4.25 -11.50 -11.40
N ASN A 125 5.09 -12.22 -10.64
CA ASN A 125 4.98 -13.68 -10.51
C ASN A 125 3.65 -14.13 -9.89
N LEU A 126 3.14 -13.37 -8.92
CA LEU A 126 1.89 -13.70 -8.25
C LEU A 126 0.68 -13.53 -9.18
N VAL A 127 0.69 -12.47 -10.01
CA VAL A 127 -0.32 -12.25 -11.05
C VAL A 127 -0.24 -13.33 -12.11
N LYS A 128 0.93 -13.64 -12.66
CA LYS A 128 1.10 -14.72 -13.66
C LYS A 128 0.61 -16.08 -13.16
N LYS A 129 0.84 -16.40 -11.88
CA LYS A 129 0.43 -17.68 -11.29
C LYS A 129 -1.10 -17.80 -11.06
N LYS A 130 -1.82 -16.68 -10.91
CA LYS A 130 -3.20 -16.66 -10.38
C LYS A 130 -4.21 -15.83 -11.17
N GLY A 131 -3.73 -15.05 -12.13
CA GLY A 131 -4.52 -14.19 -13.02
C GLY A 131 -4.97 -14.90 -14.29
N GLU A 132 -4.40 -16.06 -14.61
CA GLU A 132 -4.88 -17.00 -15.64
C GLU A 132 -5.85 -18.01 -15.01
#